data_AF-A0AAV7BI23-F1
#
_entry.id   AF-A0AAV7BI23-F1
#
_cell.length_a   1.000
_cell.length_b   1.000
_cell.length_c   1.000
_cell.angle_alpha   90.00
_cell.angle_beta   90.00
_cell.angle_gamma   90.00
#
_symmetry.space_group_name_H-M   'P 1'
#
loop_
_entity.id
_entity.type
_entity.pdbx_description
1 polymer ?
#
loop_
_entity_poly.entity_id
_entity_poly.type
_entity_poly.pdbx_seq_one_letter_code
_entity_poly.pdbx_strand_id
1 'polypeptide(L)'
;MDGFQRHFDSQIISYGKQVIINLVNQKGSEKPLEQTFSQMVDGLGNGMVRYFAFDFHKECSRMRWDRLQILVDKVAGIQDEFGYFLVDAEGKVLMTQDGIFRSNCMDCLDRTNVIQSLLAHRSLQAQLQRLGVLHIGQRIEEQVLFERIYKNAWADNANACAKQYAGTGALKTDFTRTGKRTQWGLVMDGWNSLIRYYKNNFSDGFRQDSIDLFLGNYSVEEVYSTSPLQVQKDWKFLALPIIMVVAFSMCIICLLMAGDTWTETLAYVLFWGTSSIGTATIILYNGKDFVDAPKLVQKEKMD
;
A
#
# COMPACT_ATOMS: atom_id res chain seq x y z
N MET A 1 26.03 1.55 -2.59
CA MET A 1 25.56 2.12 -3.87
C MET A 1 25.54 1.09 -5.01
N ASP A 2 26.40 0.06 -5.00
CA ASP A 2 26.50 -0.94 -6.08
C ASP A 2 25.16 -1.59 -6.48
N GLY A 3 24.34 -2.03 -5.51
CA GLY A 3 23.05 -2.66 -5.81
C GLY A 3 22.00 -1.75 -6.48
N PHE A 4 21.98 -0.46 -6.11
CA PHE A 4 21.03 0.50 -6.69
C PHE A 4 21.33 0.79 -8.16
N GLN A 5 22.61 0.99 -8.46
CA GLN A 5 23.08 1.22 -9.83
C GLN A 5 22.84 -0.01 -10.70
N ARG A 6 23.25 -1.21 -10.25
CA ARG A 6 23.00 -2.46 -10.97
C ARG A 6 21.51 -2.71 -11.26
N HIS A 7 20.65 -2.39 -10.30
CA HIS A 7 19.20 -2.49 -10.49
C HIS A 7 18.73 -1.60 -11.64
N PHE A 8 19.08 -0.32 -11.64
CA PHE A 8 18.65 0.59 -12.70
C PHE A 8 19.31 0.29 -14.05
N ASP A 9 20.56 -0.14 -14.08
CA ASP A 9 21.24 -0.58 -15.30
C ASP A 9 20.50 -1.77 -15.94
N SER A 10 20.15 -2.79 -15.12
CA SER A 10 19.34 -3.92 -15.60
C SER A 10 17.97 -3.48 -16.12
N GLN A 11 17.31 -2.57 -15.42
CA GLN A 11 15.99 -2.09 -15.82
C GLN A 11 16.06 -1.26 -17.12
N ILE A 12 17.11 -0.46 -17.32
CA ILE A 12 17.30 0.31 -18.56
C ILE A 12 17.54 -0.63 -19.73
N ILE A 13 18.31 -1.71 -19.55
CA ILE A 13 18.52 -2.71 -20.60
C ILE A 13 17.20 -3.39 -20.99
N SER A 14 16.34 -3.69 -20.01
CA SER A 14 15.07 -4.39 -20.28
C SER A 14 13.94 -3.49 -20.80
N TYR A 15 13.87 -2.24 -20.32
CA TYR A 15 12.69 -1.38 -20.51
C TYR A 15 12.99 0.00 -21.10
N GLY A 16 14.25 0.33 -21.36
CA GLY A 16 14.66 1.62 -21.89
C GLY A 16 14.56 2.74 -20.86
N LYS A 17 14.03 3.89 -21.27
CA LYS A 17 13.90 5.08 -20.42
C LYS A 17 12.93 4.82 -19.28
N GLN A 18 13.18 5.42 -18.11
CA GLN A 18 12.36 5.22 -16.94
C GLN A 18 11.97 6.54 -16.29
N VAL A 19 10.69 6.65 -15.96
CA VAL A 19 10.17 7.72 -15.13
C VAL A 19 9.65 7.12 -13.84
N ILE A 20 10.28 7.48 -12.72
CA ILE A 20 9.85 7.05 -11.40
C ILE A 20 8.87 8.07 -10.85
N ILE A 21 7.64 7.62 -10.59
CA ILE A 21 6.59 8.39 -9.93
C ILE A 21 6.52 7.91 -8.48
N ASN A 22 7.02 8.71 -7.56
CA ASN A 22 7.01 8.38 -6.14
C ASN A 22 5.82 9.02 -5.43
N LEU A 23 4.90 8.19 -4.91
CA LEU A 23 3.65 8.60 -4.26
C LEU A 23 3.74 8.65 -2.73
N VAL A 24 4.97 8.56 -2.22
CA VAL A 24 5.31 8.55 -0.80
C VAL A 24 5.01 9.91 -0.18
N ASN A 25 4.55 9.87 1.07
CA ASN A 25 4.21 11.07 1.82
C ASN A 25 5.46 11.88 2.14
N GLN A 26 5.41 13.18 1.88
CA GLN A 26 6.54 14.08 2.15
C GLN A 26 6.58 14.55 3.62
N LYS A 27 5.81 13.90 4.50
CA LYS A 27 5.71 14.17 5.93
C LYS A 27 5.74 12.86 6.72
N GLY A 28 6.17 12.94 7.98
CA GLY A 28 6.21 11.79 8.88
C GLY A 28 7.34 10.81 8.55
N SER A 29 7.12 9.54 8.87
CA SER A 29 8.08 8.43 8.72
C SER A 29 8.46 8.12 7.27
N GLU A 30 7.62 8.51 6.31
CA GLU A 30 7.82 8.30 4.87
C GLU A 30 8.84 9.27 4.26
N LYS A 31 9.05 10.44 4.87
CA LYS A 31 9.89 11.51 4.32
C LYS A 31 11.37 11.14 4.16
N PRO A 32 12.05 10.54 5.16
CA PRO A 32 13.46 10.18 5.01
C PRO A 32 13.69 9.17 3.86
N LEU A 33 12.73 8.25 3.65
CA LEU A 33 12.78 7.28 2.57
C LEU A 33 12.68 7.97 1.19
N GLU A 34 11.74 8.90 1.05
CA GLU A 34 11.58 9.70 -0.17
C GLU A 34 12.85 10.50 -0.50
N GLN A 35 13.41 11.19 0.50
CA GLN A 35 14.61 12.02 0.32
C GLN A 35 15.83 11.18 -0.05
N THR A 36 16.03 10.05 0.64
CA THR A 36 17.14 9.14 0.36
C THR A 36 17.02 8.57 -1.05
N PHE A 37 15.82 8.17 -1.46
CA PHE A 37 15.60 7.63 -2.79
C PHE A 37 15.79 8.68 -3.89
N SER A 38 15.29 9.92 -3.69
CA SER A 38 15.55 11.04 -4.60
C SER A 38 17.05 11.29 -4.75
N GLN A 39 17.79 11.40 -3.65
CA GLN A 39 19.23 11.64 -3.66
C GLN A 39 20.01 10.51 -4.36
N MET A 40 19.58 9.25 -4.19
CA MET A 40 20.19 8.13 -4.91
C MET A 40 19.95 8.21 -6.42
N VAL A 41 18.74 8.58 -6.86
CA VAL A 41 18.45 8.77 -8.29
C VAL A 41 19.24 9.95 -8.86
N ASP A 42 19.28 11.07 -8.16
CA ASP A 42 20.05 12.25 -8.58
C ASP A 42 21.55 11.92 -8.65
N GLY A 43 22.04 11.13 -7.70
CA GLY A 43 23.42 10.65 -7.65
C GLY A 43 23.81 9.69 -8.77
N LEU A 44 22.85 9.00 -9.44
CA LEU A 44 23.15 8.20 -10.62
C LEU A 44 23.60 9.06 -11.81
N GLY A 45 23.12 10.32 -11.89
CA GLY A 45 23.43 11.23 -13.00
C GLY A 45 23.01 10.70 -14.38
N ASN A 46 22.15 9.68 -14.45
CA ASN A 46 21.77 9.01 -15.70
C ASN A 46 20.51 9.66 -16.28
N GLY A 47 20.65 10.35 -17.43
CA GLY A 47 19.53 11.02 -18.11
C GLY A 47 18.40 10.09 -18.58
N MET A 48 18.61 8.77 -18.57
CA MET A 48 17.59 7.76 -18.87
C MET A 48 16.59 7.56 -17.72
N VAL A 49 16.92 7.98 -16.49
CA VAL A 49 16.06 7.83 -15.31
C VAL A 49 15.65 9.21 -14.83
N ARG A 50 14.34 9.45 -14.78
CA ARG A 50 13.77 10.70 -14.24
C ARG A 50 12.97 10.41 -12.99
N TYR A 51 13.05 11.29 -12.00
CA TYR A 51 12.34 11.17 -10.74
C TYR A 51 11.27 12.25 -10.59
N PHE A 52 10.06 11.85 -10.21
CA PHE A 52 8.97 12.74 -9.85
C PHE A 52 8.36 12.34 -8.51
N ALA A 53 8.56 13.20 -7.51
CA ALA A 53 7.84 13.11 -6.24
C ALA A 53 6.44 13.74 -6.37
N PHE A 54 5.42 13.00 -5.94
CA PHE A 54 4.03 13.47 -5.88
C PHE A 54 3.41 13.09 -4.54
N ASP A 55 3.22 14.07 -3.66
CA ASP A 55 2.58 13.84 -2.36
C ASP A 55 1.08 13.59 -2.54
N PHE A 56 0.73 12.32 -2.68
CA PHE A 56 -0.65 11.90 -2.92
C PHE A 56 -1.60 12.33 -1.79
N HIS A 57 -1.18 12.28 -0.53
CA HIS A 57 -2.05 12.64 0.59
C HIS A 57 -2.34 14.14 0.64
N LYS A 58 -1.32 14.96 0.37
CA LYS A 58 -1.48 16.42 0.28
C LYS A 58 -2.35 16.80 -0.92
N GLU A 59 -2.05 16.26 -2.09
CA GLU A 59 -2.68 16.67 -3.34
C GLU A 59 -4.11 16.13 -3.46
N CYS A 60 -4.33 14.85 -3.14
CA CYS A 60 -5.67 14.24 -3.17
C CYS A 60 -6.45 14.37 -1.84
N SER A 61 -5.97 15.21 -0.92
CA SER A 61 -6.72 15.54 0.30
C SER A 61 -8.12 16.07 -0.05
N ARG A 62 -9.11 15.71 0.78
CA ARG A 62 -10.53 16.08 0.61
C ARG A 62 -11.16 15.58 -0.70
N MET A 63 -10.72 14.42 -1.21
CA MET A 63 -11.27 13.80 -2.43
C MET A 63 -11.06 14.66 -3.68
N ARG A 64 -9.98 15.47 -3.71
CA ARG A 64 -9.60 16.25 -4.89
C ARG A 64 -8.80 15.42 -5.89
N TRP A 65 -9.50 14.49 -6.51
CA TRP A 65 -8.96 13.57 -7.49
C TRP A 65 -8.62 14.23 -8.83
N ASP A 66 -9.20 15.41 -9.08
CA ASP A 66 -8.83 16.34 -10.15
C ASP A 66 -7.33 16.68 -10.14
N ARG A 67 -6.68 16.65 -8.96
CA ARG A 67 -5.24 16.89 -8.85
C ARG A 67 -4.37 15.77 -9.41
N LEU A 68 -4.92 14.58 -9.63
CA LEU A 68 -4.20 13.53 -10.35
C LEU A 68 -3.99 13.91 -11.81
N GLN A 69 -4.88 14.71 -12.38
CA GLN A 69 -4.72 15.20 -13.74
C GLN A 69 -3.47 16.08 -13.86
N ILE A 70 -3.11 16.84 -12.81
CA ILE A 70 -1.87 17.64 -12.79
C ILE A 70 -0.64 16.74 -13.00
N LEU A 71 -0.61 15.57 -12.37
CA LEU A 71 0.47 14.62 -12.53
C LEU A 71 0.47 14.02 -13.94
N VAL A 72 -0.69 13.60 -14.44
CA VAL A 72 -0.85 13.02 -15.78
C VAL A 72 -0.44 14.03 -16.85
N ASP A 73 -0.89 15.27 -16.74
CA ASP A 73 -0.55 16.35 -17.67
C ASP A 73 0.95 16.67 -17.64
N LYS A 74 1.58 16.64 -16.46
CA LYS A 74 3.02 16.86 -16.31
C LYS A 74 3.85 15.79 -17.02
N VAL A 75 3.38 14.54 -17.03
CA VAL A 75 4.10 13.43 -17.67
C VAL A 75 3.60 13.10 -19.08
N ALA A 76 2.54 13.77 -19.55
CA ALA A 76 1.89 13.48 -20.83
C ALA A 76 2.87 13.51 -22.02
N GLY A 77 3.70 14.56 -22.11
CA GLY A 77 4.69 14.65 -23.19
C GLY A 77 5.76 13.55 -23.14
N ILE A 78 6.12 13.09 -21.93
CA ILE A 78 7.07 11.97 -21.76
C ILE A 78 6.40 10.65 -22.13
N GLN A 79 5.11 10.50 -21.80
CA GLN A 79 4.34 9.32 -22.18
C GLN A 79 4.19 9.21 -23.71
N ASP A 80 3.98 10.35 -24.37
CA ASP A 80 3.91 10.41 -25.83
C ASP A 80 5.27 10.06 -26.46
N GLU A 81 6.40 10.48 -25.85
CA GLU A 81 7.76 10.09 -26.25
C GLU A 81 8.01 8.58 -26.08
N PHE A 82 7.56 7.99 -24.97
CA PHE A 82 7.73 6.56 -24.69
C PHE A 82 6.94 5.66 -25.63
N GLY A 83 5.81 6.16 -26.14
CA GLY A 83 4.95 5.43 -27.06
C GLY A 83 4.37 4.15 -26.46
N TYR A 84 3.99 3.23 -27.34
CA TYR A 84 3.47 1.91 -26.98
C TYR A 84 3.83 0.91 -28.08
N PHE A 85 3.76 -0.38 -27.74
CA PHE A 85 3.99 -1.43 -28.73
C PHE A 85 2.82 -1.52 -29.71
N LEU A 86 3.11 -1.51 -31.01
CA LEU A 86 2.11 -1.67 -32.08
C LEU A 86 2.66 -2.58 -33.18
N VAL A 87 1.85 -3.55 -33.57
CA VAL A 87 2.11 -4.49 -34.65
C VAL A 87 0.93 -4.46 -35.63
N ASP A 88 1.18 -4.57 -36.92
CA ASP A 88 0.14 -4.70 -37.94
C ASP A 88 -0.40 -6.15 -38.04
N ALA A 89 -1.37 -6.36 -38.92
CA ALA A 89 -2.01 -7.66 -39.12
C ALA A 89 -1.03 -8.70 -39.71
N GLU A 90 -0.01 -8.23 -40.42
CA GLU A 90 1.05 -9.03 -41.03
C GLU A 90 2.19 -9.35 -40.05
N GLY A 91 2.11 -8.87 -38.80
CA GLY A 91 3.11 -9.13 -37.77
C GLY A 91 4.32 -8.20 -37.80
N LYS A 92 4.32 -7.16 -38.64
CA LYS A 92 5.39 -6.17 -38.71
C LYS A 92 5.22 -5.15 -37.59
N VAL A 93 6.31 -4.93 -36.85
CA VAL A 93 6.38 -3.95 -35.77
C VAL A 93 6.34 -2.54 -36.37
N LEU A 94 5.29 -1.79 -36.04
CA LEU A 94 5.10 -0.40 -36.46
C LEU A 94 5.66 0.58 -35.42
N MET A 95 5.61 0.21 -34.13
CA MET A 95 6.10 1.02 -33.03
C MET A 95 6.55 0.14 -31.87
N THR A 96 7.63 0.55 -31.23
CA THR A 96 8.16 -0.05 -30.01
C THR A 96 8.01 0.93 -28.86
N GLN A 97 7.77 0.41 -27.65
CA GLN A 97 7.78 1.21 -26.44
C GLN A 97 9.24 1.47 -26.01
N ASP A 98 9.63 2.74 -25.87
CA ASP A 98 11.01 3.17 -25.55
C ASP A 98 11.19 3.57 -24.07
N GLY A 99 10.14 3.48 -23.27
CA GLY A 99 10.24 3.73 -21.84
C GLY A 99 9.02 3.35 -21.02
N ILE A 100 9.19 3.37 -19.70
CA ILE A 100 8.17 2.95 -18.73
C ILE A 100 7.98 3.97 -17.60
N PHE A 101 6.79 3.91 -16.99
CA PHE A 101 6.51 4.58 -15.73
C PHE A 101 6.57 3.59 -14.58
N ARG A 102 7.47 3.85 -13.62
CA ARG A 102 7.59 3.08 -12.37
C ARG A 102 6.89 3.84 -11.25
N SER A 103 5.75 3.33 -10.78
CA SER A 103 5.04 3.89 -9.63
C SER A 103 5.52 3.26 -8.32
N ASN A 104 6.00 4.08 -7.38
CA ASN A 104 6.39 3.64 -6.03
C ASN A 104 5.44 4.19 -4.97
N CYS A 105 5.18 3.39 -3.93
CA CYS A 105 4.37 3.75 -2.77
C CYS A 105 4.79 2.87 -1.59
N MET A 106 4.91 3.44 -0.39
CA MET A 106 5.34 2.67 0.80
C MET A 106 4.25 1.72 1.30
N ASP A 107 2.98 2.14 1.31
CA ASP A 107 1.95 1.45 2.11
C ASP A 107 0.61 1.18 1.42
N CYS A 108 0.44 1.50 0.13
CA CYS A 108 -0.73 0.97 -0.57
C CYS A 108 -0.58 0.81 -2.08
N LEU A 109 -0.87 -0.42 -2.50
CA LEU A 109 -1.19 -0.79 -3.87
C LEU A 109 -2.32 0.06 -4.47
N ASP A 110 -3.24 0.54 -3.62
CA ASP A 110 -4.41 1.30 -4.07
C ASP A 110 -3.99 2.64 -4.72
N ARG A 111 -2.98 3.34 -4.18
CA ARG A 111 -2.43 4.59 -4.74
C ARG A 111 -1.78 4.35 -6.11
N THR A 112 -0.97 3.30 -6.23
CA THR A 112 -0.26 2.98 -7.47
C THR A 112 -1.23 2.52 -8.55
N ASN A 113 -2.23 1.71 -8.21
CA ASN A 113 -3.23 1.22 -9.17
C ASN A 113 -4.01 2.38 -9.80
N VAL A 114 -4.35 3.41 -9.03
CA VAL A 114 -5.05 4.59 -9.56
C VAL A 114 -4.16 5.32 -10.59
N ILE A 115 -2.90 5.61 -10.28
CA ILE A 115 -2.00 6.27 -11.23
C ILE A 115 -1.77 5.42 -12.48
N GLN A 116 -1.55 4.11 -12.30
CA GLN A 116 -1.39 3.18 -13.41
C GLN A 116 -2.62 3.15 -14.32
N SER A 117 -3.83 3.14 -13.74
CA SER A 117 -5.07 3.20 -14.52
C SER A 117 -5.21 4.50 -15.31
N LEU A 118 -4.78 5.65 -14.76
CA LEU A 118 -4.86 6.93 -15.49
C LEU A 118 -3.88 6.98 -16.66
N LEU A 119 -2.65 6.52 -16.46
CA LEU A 119 -1.64 6.44 -17.53
C LEU A 119 -2.07 5.45 -18.61
N ALA A 120 -2.59 4.29 -18.22
CA ALA A 120 -3.10 3.29 -19.16
C ALA A 120 -4.32 3.80 -19.93
N HIS A 121 -5.21 4.56 -19.28
CA HIS A 121 -6.39 5.15 -19.92
C HIS A 121 -5.98 6.15 -21.00
N ARG A 122 -5.01 7.03 -20.71
CA ARG A 122 -4.41 7.94 -21.71
C ARG A 122 -3.79 7.19 -22.89
N SER A 123 -3.01 6.14 -22.63
CA SER A 123 -2.39 5.33 -23.69
C SER A 123 -3.46 4.65 -24.55
N LEU A 124 -4.49 4.09 -23.93
CA LEU A 124 -5.61 3.46 -24.60
C LEU A 124 -6.38 4.45 -25.48
N GLN A 125 -6.59 5.69 -25.01
CA GLN A 125 -7.20 6.73 -25.84
C GLN A 125 -6.39 7.02 -27.09
N ALA A 126 -5.06 7.16 -26.96
CA ALA A 126 -4.18 7.37 -28.10
C ALA A 126 -4.19 6.18 -29.08
N GLN A 127 -4.27 4.94 -28.57
CA GLN A 127 -4.39 3.73 -29.38
C GLN A 127 -5.71 3.69 -30.17
N LEU A 128 -6.84 3.93 -29.49
CA LEU A 128 -8.16 3.92 -30.13
C LEU A 128 -8.33 5.02 -31.17
N GLN A 129 -7.76 6.20 -30.93
CA GLN A 129 -7.73 7.29 -31.91
C GLN A 129 -6.88 6.93 -33.12
N ARG A 130 -5.70 6.32 -32.92
CA ARG A 130 -4.83 5.88 -34.01
C ARG A 130 -5.47 4.79 -34.88
N LEU A 131 -6.22 3.87 -34.26
CA LEU A 131 -6.96 2.82 -34.95
C LEU A 131 -8.24 3.32 -35.64
N GLY A 132 -8.60 4.60 -35.48
CA GLY A 132 -9.82 5.17 -36.04
C GLY A 132 -11.11 4.71 -35.35
N VAL A 133 -11.02 4.05 -34.19
CA VAL A 133 -12.17 3.64 -33.37
C VAL A 133 -12.78 4.85 -32.67
N LEU A 134 -11.93 5.78 -32.20
CA LEU A 134 -12.35 7.08 -31.70
C LEU A 134 -12.01 8.16 -32.71
N HIS A 135 -12.98 8.99 -33.07
CA HIS A 135 -12.75 10.14 -33.94
C HIS A 135 -12.06 11.29 -33.20
N ILE A 136 -11.48 12.22 -33.95
CA ILE A 136 -10.82 13.42 -33.40
C ILE A 136 -11.81 14.19 -32.52
N GLY A 137 -11.44 14.42 -31.27
CA GLY A 137 -12.27 15.12 -30.28
C GLY A 137 -13.14 14.21 -29.42
N GLN A 138 -13.37 12.95 -29.81
CA GLN A 138 -14.05 11.97 -28.95
C GLN A 138 -13.13 11.50 -27.83
N ARG A 139 -13.73 11.28 -26.66
CA ARG A 139 -13.03 10.84 -25.45
C ARG A 139 -13.58 9.51 -24.94
N ILE A 140 -12.74 8.71 -24.29
CA ILE A 140 -13.19 7.45 -23.70
C ILE A 140 -14.21 7.70 -22.60
N GLU A 141 -14.06 8.78 -21.84
CA GLU A 141 -14.92 9.16 -20.72
C GLU A 141 -16.37 9.45 -21.16
N GLU A 142 -16.58 9.79 -22.43
CA GLU A 142 -17.92 10.00 -23.02
C GLU A 142 -18.61 8.66 -23.29
N GLN A 143 -17.86 7.56 -23.39
CA GLN A 143 -18.36 6.22 -23.65
C GLN A 143 -18.69 5.50 -22.33
N VAL A 144 -19.82 5.88 -21.72
CA VAL A 144 -20.24 5.44 -20.36
C VAL A 144 -20.14 3.92 -20.14
N LEU A 145 -20.56 3.11 -21.12
CA LEU A 145 -20.51 1.65 -20.99
C LEU A 145 -19.08 1.12 -20.96
N PHE A 146 -18.22 1.63 -21.84
CA PHE A 146 -16.83 1.22 -21.92
C PHE A 146 -16.04 1.68 -20.69
N GLU A 147 -16.24 2.93 -20.28
CA GLU A 147 -15.63 3.51 -19.09
C GLU A 147 -15.95 2.68 -17.83
N ARG A 148 -17.19 2.17 -17.73
CA ARG A 148 -17.59 1.25 -16.64
C ARG A 148 -16.85 -0.09 -16.70
N ILE A 149 -16.67 -0.67 -17.89
CA ILE A 149 -15.93 -1.93 -18.07
C ILE A 149 -14.45 -1.73 -17.69
N TYR A 150 -13.85 -0.64 -18.16
CA TYR A 150 -12.48 -0.27 -17.86
C TYR A 150 -12.24 -0.13 -16.35
N LYS A 151 -13.10 0.63 -15.68
CA LYS A 151 -13.06 0.84 -14.22
C LYS A 151 -13.21 -0.47 -13.43
N ASN A 152 -14.10 -1.36 -13.87
CA ASN A 152 -14.27 -2.68 -13.25
C ASN A 152 -13.02 -3.56 -13.41
N ALA A 153 -12.42 -3.60 -14.60
CA ALA A 153 -11.22 -4.38 -14.85
C ALA A 153 -10.05 -3.93 -13.95
N TRP A 154 -9.86 -2.61 -13.79
CA TRP A 154 -8.83 -2.07 -12.89
C TRP A 154 -9.13 -2.28 -11.40
N ALA A 155 -10.40 -2.30 -11.01
CA ALA A 155 -10.79 -2.65 -9.64
C ALA A 155 -10.51 -4.13 -9.34
N ASP A 156 -10.75 -5.03 -10.30
CA ASP A 156 -10.47 -6.46 -10.16
C ASP A 156 -8.95 -6.74 -10.17
N ASN A 157 -8.18 -6.02 -11.00
CA ASN A 157 -6.71 -6.03 -10.94
C ASN A 157 -6.21 -5.62 -9.55
N ALA A 158 -6.71 -4.51 -9.00
CA ALA A 158 -6.34 -4.07 -7.66
C ALA A 158 -6.64 -5.14 -6.60
N ASN A 159 -7.82 -5.77 -6.68
CA ASN A 159 -8.20 -6.84 -5.76
C ASN A 159 -7.29 -8.06 -5.83
N ALA A 160 -6.94 -8.50 -7.04
CA ALA A 160 -6.04 -9.64 -7.26
C ALA A 160 -4.65 -9.36 -6.68
N CYS A 161 -4.07 -8.21 -6.98
CA CYS A 161 -2.77 -7.80 -6.47
C CYS A 161 -2.80 -7.59 -4.94
N ALA A 162 -3.87 -7.01 -4.38
CA ALA A 162 -4.01 -6.82 -2.94
C ALA A 162 -4.07 -8.14 -2.18
N LYS A 163 -4.72 -9.16 -2.78
CA LYS A 163 -4.80 -10.50 -2.19
C LYS A 163 -3.41 -11.15 -2.10
N GLN A 164 -2.52 -10.90 -3.06
CA GLN A 164 -1.15 -11.40 -3.01
C GLN A 164 -0.28 -10.63 -2.00
N TYR A 165 -0.42 -9.30 -1.96
CA TYR A 165 0.39 -8.45 -1.11
C TYR A 165 -0.01 -8.55 0.37
N ALA A 166 -1.28 -8.28 0.66
CA ALA A 166 -1.84 -8.14 1.99
C ALA A 166 -2.72 -9.32 2.44
N GLY A 167 -3.01 -10.27 1.54
CA GLY A 167 -3.92 -11.38 1.84
C GLY A 167 -5.38 -10.95 2.06
N THR A 168 -5.76 -9.75 1.62
CA THR A 168 -7.12 -9.19 1.69
C THR A 168 -7.48 -8.56 0.34
N GLY A 169 -8.75 -8.20 0.14
CA GLY A 169 -9.13 -7.34 -1.00
C GLY A 169 -8.42 -5.98 -0.97
N ALA A 170 -8.47 -5.26 -2.10
CA ALA A 170 -7.99 -3.89 -2.19
C ALA A 170 -8.88 -2.95 -1.36
N LEU A 171 -8.32 -1.84 -0.88
CA LEU A 171 -9.12 -0.79 -0.24
C LEU A 171 -9.58 0.18 -1.33
N LYS A 172 -10.71 0.86 -1.10
CA LYS A 172 -11.27 1.87 -2.03
C LYS A 172 -11.64 1.31 -3.42
N THR A 173 -11.95 0.02 -3.51
CA THR A 173 -12.37 -0.63 -4.76
C THR A 173 -13.64 0.00 -5.34
N ASP A 174 -14.51 0.50 -4.47
CA ASP A 174 -15.73 1.23 -4.80
C ASP A 174 -15.44 2.55 -5.54
N PHE A 175 -14.37 3.25 -5.16
CA PHE A 175 -13.92 4.44 -5.85
C PHE A 175 -13.43 4.13 -7.28
N THR A 176 -12.60 3.10 -7.46
CA THR A 176 -12.21 2.66 -8.81
C THR A 176 -13.42 2.26 -9.65
N ARG A 177 -14.43 1.59 -9.06
CA ARG A 177 -15.62 1.13 -9.79
C ARG A 177 -16.60 2.25 -10.16
N THR A 178 -16.81 3.22 -9.28
CA THR A 178 -17.94 4.16 -9.41
C THR A 178 -17.54 5.64 -9.41
N GLY A 179 -16.26 5.95 -9.13
CA GLY A 179 -15.77 7.33 -8.98
C GLY A 179 -16.30 8.06 -7.74
N LYS A 180 -17.12 7.40 -6.90
CA LYS A 180 -17.65 7.93 -5.64
C LYS A 180 -17.49 6.89 -4.54
N ARG A 181 -17.42 7.34 -3.29
CA ARG A 181 -17.30 6.45 -2.13
C ARG A 181 -18.67 6.05 -1.62
N THR A 182 -18.88 4.76 -1.41
CA THR A 182 -20.15 4.18 -0.95
C THR A 182 -20.09 3.85 0.55
N GLN A 183 -21.22 3.93 1.26
CA GLN A 183 -21.28 3.59 2.70
C GLN A 183 -20.92 2.12 2.96
N TRP A 184 -21.35 1.22 2.08
CA TRP A 184 -20.95 -0.19 2.13
C TRP A 184 -19.44 -0.39 1.85
N GLY A 185 -18.87 0.38 0.90
CA GLY A 185 -17.44 0.39 0.65
C GLY A 185 -16.62 0.82 1.87
N LEU A 186 -17.08 1.82 2.63
CA LEU A 186 -16.44 2.26 3.88
C LEU A 186 -16.37 1.15 4.93
N VAL A 187 -17.46 0.38 5.10
CA VAL A 187 -17.48 -0.74 6.07
C VAL A 187 -16.52 -1.84 5.64
N MET A 188 -16.52 -2.21 4.36
CA MET A 188 -15.64 -3.24 3.83
C MET A 188 -14.16 -2.81 3.90
N ASP A 189 -13.87 -1.54 3.63
CA ASP A 189 -12.55 -0.94 3.81
C ASP A 189 -12.09 -1.03 5.28
N GLY A 190 -12.99 -0.76 6.23
CA GLY A 190 -12.72 -0.88 7.65
C GLY A 190 -12.35 -2.32 8.04
N TRP A 191 -13.14 -3.29 7.57
CA TRP A 191 -12.87 -4.71 7.82
C TRP A 191 -11.53 -5.17 7.23
N ASN A 192 -11.26 -4.84 5.98
CA ASN A 192 -9.99 -5.15 5.32
C ASN A 192 -8.81 -4.47 6.05
N SER A 193 -8.98 -3.23 6.52
CA SER A 193 -7.95 -2.49 7.26
C SER A 193 -7.64 -3.16 8.60
N LEU A 194 -8.64 -3.68 9.32
CA LEU A 194 -8.46 -4.45 10.55
C LEU A 194 -7.70 -5.75 10.29
N ILE A 195 -8.05 -6.49 9.24
CA ILE A 195 -7.32 -7.71 8.87
C ILE A 195 -5.87 -7.39 8.51
N ARG A 196 -5.62 -6.31 7.75
CA ARG A 196 -4.27 -5.86 7.41
C ARG A 196 -3.47 -5.48 8.65
N TYR A 197 -4.06 -4.72 9.58
CA TYR A 197 -3.43 -4.37 10.85
C TYR A 197 -3.03 -5.63 11.62
N TYR A 198 -3.93 -6.62 11.70
CA TYR A 198 -3.63 -7.87 12.37
C TYR A 198 -2.49 -8.65 11.68
N LYS A 199 -2.55 -8.82 10.36
CA LYS A 199 -1.52 -9.55 9.60
C LYS A 199 -0.16 -8.87 9.69
N ASN A 200 -0.11 -7.55 9.51
CA ASN A 200 1.12 -6.77 9.55
C ASN A 200 1.78 -6.80 10.94
N ASN A 201 0.99 -6.81 12.01
CA ASN A 201 1.54 -6.80 13.37
C ASN A 201 1.82 -8.20 13.92
N PHE A 202 1.09 -9.23 13.52
CA PHE A 202 1.16 -10.55 14.19
C PHE A 202 1.61 -11.70 13.28
N SER A 203 1.85 -11.45 11.99
CA SER A 203 2.28 -12.49 11.05
C SER A 203 3.41 -12.05 10.11
N ASP A 204 3.76 -10.77 10.11
CA ASP A 204 4.75 -10.22 9.18
C ASP A 204 6.18 -10.63 9.55
N GLY A 205 6.53 -10.69 10.84
CA GLY A 205 7.84 -11.16 11.31
C GLY A 205 8.17 -12.55 10.82
N PHE A 206 7.26 -13.51 11.02
CA PHE A 206 7.42 -14.87 10.50
C PHE A 206 7.52 -14.92 8.96
N ARG A 207 6.76 -14.07 8.26
CA ARG A 207 6.82 -13.98 6.79
C ARG A 207 8.19 -13.46 6.33
N GLN A 208 8.71 -12.45 6.99
CA GLN A 208 10.02 -11.88 6.71
C GLN A 208 11.14 -12.89 7.03
N ASP A 209 11.06 -13.60 8.15
CA ASP A 209 11.99 -14.69 8.50
C ASP A 209 11.99 -15.79 7.43
N SER A 210 10.81 -16.16 6.92
CA SER A 210 10.70 -17.15 5.84
C SER A 210 11.36 -16.67 4.54
N ILE A 211 11.23 -15.38 4.22
CA ILE A 211 11.88 -14.76 3.05
C ILE A 211 13.40 -14.73 3.24
N ASP A 212 13.88 -14.35 4.42
CA ASP A 212 15.31 -14.27 4.72
C ASP A 212 15.98 -15.65 4.67
N LEU A 213 15.29 -16.70 5.15
CA LEU A 213 15.76 -18.08 5.00
C LEU A 213 15.79 -18.51 3.52
N PHE A 214 14.73 -18.23 2.76
CA PHE A 214 14.64 -18.60 1.35
C PHE A 214 15.68 -17.89 0.47
N LEU A 215 15.94 -16.61 0.74
CA LEU A 215 16.94 -15.82 0.01
C LEU A 215 18.37 -16.12 0.47
N GLY A 216 18.56 -16.95 1.51
CA GLY A 216 19.88 -17.28 2.05
C GLY A 216 20.51 -16.14 2.87
N ASN A 217 19.71 -15.17 3.32
CA ASN A 217 20.17 -14.10 4.21
C ASN A 217 20.49 -14.61 5.63
N TYR A 218 19.96 -15.77 6.00
CA TYR A 218 20.24 -16.46 7.25
C TYR A 218 20.73 -17.89 6.99
N SER A 219 21.89 -18.26 7.54
CA SER A 219 22.42 -19.63 7.49
C SER A 219 22.06 -20.39 8.76
N VAL A 220 21.41 -21.54 8.60
CA VAL A 220 21.08 -22.43 9.73
C VAL A 220 22.34 -23.18 10.14
N GLU A 221 22.91 -22.84 11.29
CA GLU A 221 24.01 -23.60 11.89
C GLU A 221 23.45 -24.80 12.69
N GLU A 222 23.89 -26.02 12.35
CA GLU A 222 23.42 -27.28 12.98
C GLU A 222 23.81 -27.44 14.46
N VAL A 223 24.61 -26.52 15.00
CA VAL A 223 25.18 -26.61 16.36
C VAL A 223 24.17 -26.18 17.43
N TYR A 224 23.13 -25.42 17.08
CA TYR A 224 22.14 -24.94 18.05
C TYR A 224 21.01 -25.96 18.27
N SER A 225 20.87 -26.46 19.51
CA SER A 225 19.83 -27.42 19.90
C SER A 225 18.41 -26.83 19.96
N THR A 226 18.28 -25.51 19.86
CA THR A 226 17.00 -24.79 19.94
C THR A 226 16.85 -23.87 18.74
N SER A 227 15.70 -23.96 18.05
CA SER A 227 15.42 -23.11 16.90
C SER A 227 15.27 -21.64 17.35
N PRO A 228 15.92 -20.67 16.69
CA PRO A 228 15.74 -19.24 16.97
C PRO A 228 14.30 -18.75 16.70
N LEU A 229 13.50 -19.54 15.99
CA LEU A 229 12.07 -19.28 15.78
C LEU A 229 11.18 -19.75 16.95
N GLN A 230 11.74 -20.51 17.89
CA GLN A 230 11.01 -21.06 19.04
C GLN A 230 10.87 -20.00 20.14
N VAL A 231 9.73 -19.30 20.13
CA VAL A 231 9.43 -18.28 21.14
C VAL A 231 8.73 -18.89 22.35
N GLN A 232 9.26 -18.67 23.56
CA GLN A 232 8.46 -18.75 24.78
C GLN A 232 7.66 -17.46 24.90
N LYS A 233 6.40 -17.45 24.46
CA LYS A 233 5.53 -16.30 24.66
C LYS A 233 5.19 -16.20 26.15
N ASP A 234 5.63 -15.13 26.80
CA ASP A 234 5.28 -14.83 28.20
C ASP A 234 3.75 -14.75 28.32
N TRP A 235 3.18 -15.31 29.39
CA TRP A 235 1.73 -15.46 29.55
C TRP A 235 1.00 -14.10 29.55
N LYS A 236 1.73 -13.03 29.88
CA LYS A 236 1.29 -11.64 29.86
C LYS A 236 0.77 -11.21 28.48
N PHE A 237 1.34 -11.72 27.39
CA PHE A 237 0.89 -11.42 26.02
C PHE A 237 -0.49 -11.99 25.71
N LEU A 238 -0.89 -13.07 26.38
CA LEU A 238 -2.23 -13.63 26.30
C LEU A 238 -3.18 -12.99 27.31
N ALA A 239 -2.71 -12.75 28.55
CA ALA A 239 -3.55 -12.27 29.64
C ALA A 239 -3.99 -10.81 29.47
N LEU A 240 -3.09 -9.90 29.07
CA LEU A 240 -3.38 -8.46 29.01
C LEU A 240 -4.51 -8.12 28.02
N PRO A 241 -4.53 -8.63 26.77
CA PRO A 241 -5.65 -8.40 25.85
C PRO A 241 -6.97 -8.98 26.36
N ILE A 242 -6.95 -10.16 27.00
CA ILE A 242 -8.15 -10.79 27.56
C ILE A 242 -8.72 -9.93 28.69
N ILE A 243 -7.87 -9.46 29.62
CA ILE A 243 -8.29 -8.59 30.72
C ILE A 243 -8.88 -7.29 30.17
N MET A 244 -8.27 -6.68 29.15
CA MET A 244 -8.79 -5.47 28.52
C MET A 244 -10.18 -5.68 27.90
N VAL A 245 -10.38 -6.78 27.15
CA VAL A 245 -11.69 -7.10 26.55
C VAL A 245 -12.75 -7.33 27.62
N VAL A 246 -12.44 -8.12 28.65
CA VAL A 246 -13.35 -8.36 29.77
C VAL A 246 -13.69 -7.06 30.49
N ALA A 247 -12.70 -6.23 30.81
CA ALA A 247 -12.90 -4.96 31.49
C ALA A 247 -13.74 -3.98 30.67
N PHE A 248 -13.51 -3.91 29.36
CA PHE A 248 -14.28 -3.07 28.45
C PHE A 248 -15.73 -3.57 28.30
N SER A 249 -15.94 -4.87 28.12
CA SER A 249 -17.26 -5.48 28.06
C SER A 249 -18.04 -5.26 29.35
N MET A 250 -17.41 -5.44 30.51
CA MET A 250 -18.03 -5.19 31.81
C MET A 250 -18.37 -3.72 32.01
N CYS A 251 -17.50 -2.79 31.58
CA CYS A 251 -17.78 -1.35 31.60
C CYS A 251 -19.04 -1.00 30.79
N ILE A 252 -19.18 -1.58 29.58
CA ILE A 252 -20.38 -1.39 28.74
C ILE A 252 -21.61 -1.98 29.42
N ILE A 253 -21.51 -3.18 29.98
CA ILE A 253 -22.64 -3.82 30.68
C ILE A 253 -23.08 -2.95 31.86
N CYS A 254 -22.16 -2.41 32.65
CA CYS A 254 -22.49 -1.50 33.75
C CYS A 254 -23.12 -0.17 33.29
N LEU A 255 -22.80 0.29 32.08
CA LEU A 255 -23.45 1.47 31.48
C LEU A 255 -24.87 1.17 30.97
N LEU A 256 -25.11 -0.05 30.47
CA LEU A 256 -26.40 -0.47 29.91
C LEU A 256 -27.37 -0.98 30.98
N MET A 257 -26.86 -1.67 31.99
CA MET A 257 -27.62 -2.14 33.15
C MET A 257 -27.52 -1.08 34.24
N ALA A 258 -28.41 -0.09 34.21
CA ALA A 258 -28.54 0.87 35.31
C ALA A 258 -28.95 0.10 36.59
N GLY A 259 -28.09 0.14 37.62
CA GLY A 259 -28.39 -0.45 38.92
C GLY A 259 -29.41 0.38 39.70
N ASP A 260 -30.01 -0.23 40.73
CA ASP A 260 -31.02 0.43 41.58
C ASP A 260 -30.48 1.67 42.30
N THR A 261 -29.16 1.77 42.50
CA THR A 261 -28.49 2.96 43.04
C THR A 261 -27.46 3.56 42.08
N TRP A 262 -27.49 4.89 41.96
CA TRP A 262 -26.58 5.64 41.08
C TRP A 262 -25.12 5.55 41.55
N THR A 263 -24.88 5.46 42.86
CA THR A 263 -23.55 5.36 43.46
C THR A 263 -22.84 4.04 43.15
N GLU A 264 -23.58 2.91 43.16
CA GLU A 264 -22.99 1.61 42.82
C GLU A 264 -22.69 1.53 41.32
N THR A 265 -23.62 1.98 40.49
CA THR A 265 -23.43 2.05 39.04
C THR A 265 -22.20 2.88 38.69
N LEU A 266 -22.04 4.05 39.32
CA LEU A 266 -20.87 4.92 39.13
C LEU A 266 -19.57 4.25 39.58
N ALA A 267 -19.57 3.56 40.72
CA ALA A 267 -18.38 2.87 41.24
C ALA A 267 -17.91 1.75 40.31
N TYR A 268 -18.83 0.93 39.78
CA TYR A 268 -18.48 -0.15 38.84
C TYR A 268 -17.97 0.39 37.50
N VAL A 269 -18.60 1.45 36.96
CA VAL A 269 -18.15 2.08 35.72
C VAL A 269 -16.75 2.69 35.89
N LEU A 270 -16.48 3.34 37.03
CA LEU A 270 -15.15 3.89 37.31
C LEU A 270 -14.10 2.78 37.46
N PHE A 271 -14.42 1.70 38.16
CA PHE A 271 -13.51 0.56 38.33
C PHE A 271 -13.17 -0.11 36.99
N TRP A 272 -14.17 -0.50 36.20
CA TRP A 272 -13.95 -1.16 34.92
C TRP A 272 -13.38 -0.21 33.86
N GLY A 273 -13.78 1.08 33.89
CA GLY A 273 -13.23 2.12 33.03
C GLY A 273 -11.75 2.37 33.30
N THR A 274 -11.35 2.51 34.57
CA THR A 274 -9.93 2.70 34.93
C THR A 274 -9.09 1.46 34.64
N SER A 275 -9.62 0.25 34.88
CA SER A 275 -8.96 -1.01 34.52
C SER A 275 -8.75 -1.15 32.99
N SER A 276 -9.76 -0.80 32.20
CA SER A 276 -9.67 -0.79 30.72
C SER A 276 -8.64 0.22 30.22
N ILE A 277 -8.64 1.44 30.75
CA ILE A 277 -7.65 2.48 30.40
C ILE A 277 -6.23 2.06 30.82
N GLY A 278 -6.07 1.52 32.03
CA GLY A 278 -4.78 1.06 32.55
C GLY A 278 -4.19 -0.06 31.70
N THR A 279 -4.99 -1.08 31.39
CA THR A 279 -4.56 -2.19 30.52
C THR A 279 -4.27 -1.73 29.10
N ALA A 280 -5.09 -0.87 28.52
CA ALA A 280 -4.83 -0.27 27.20
C ALA A 280 -3.52 0.54 27.19
N THR A 281 -3.25 1.31 28.25
CA THR A 281 -2.00 2.10 28.36
C THR A 281 -0.77 1.19 28.42
N ILE A 282 -0.85 0.09 29.18
CA ILE A 282 0.23 -0.90 29.27
C ILE A 282 0.46 -1.58 27.92
N ILE A 283 -0.60 -1.98 27.22
CA ILE A 283 -0.51 -2.60 25.88
C ILE A 283 0.09 -1.62 24.87
N LEU A 284 -0.33 -0.35 24.89
CA LEU A 284 0.20 0.67 23.98
C LEU A 284 1.66 1.01 24.27
N TYR A 285 2.04 1.10 25.56
CA TYR A 285 3.41 1.36 25.97
C TYR A 285 4.35 0.20 25.57
N ASN A 286 3.92 -1.04 25.80
CA ASN A 286 4.67 -2.24 25.42
C ASN A 286 4.34 -2.72 23.99
N GLY A 287 3.73 -1.87 23.14
CA GLY A 287 3.16 -2.29 21.86
C GLY A 287 4.15 -3.01 20.94
N LYS A 288 5.44 -2.66 21.02
CA LYS A 288 6.51 -3.32 20.25
C LYS A 288 6.69 -4.79 20.62
N ASP A 289 6.46 -5.16 21.87
CA ASP A 289 6.64 -6.53 22.35
C ASP A 289 5.47 -7.45 21.93
N PHE A 290 4.32 -6.85 21.58
CA PHE A 290 3.18 -7.58 21.03
C PHE A 290 3.30 -7.82 19.52
N VAL A 291 4.17 -7.09 18.82
CA VAL A 291 4.37 -7.22 17.38
C VAL A 291 5.29 -8.40 17.11
N ASP A 292 4.90 -9.26 16.17
CA ASP A 292 5.75 -10.30 15.62
C ASP A 292 6.80 -9.66 14.70
N ALA A 293 7.94 -9.29 15.29
CA ALA A 293 9.11 -8.77 14.57
C ALA A 293 9.96 -9.92 13.99
N PRO A 294 10.69 -9.70 12.88
CA PRO A 294 11.60 -10.70 12.33
C PRO A 294 12.70 -11.06 13.33
N LYS A 295 13.04 -12.35 13.41
CA LYS A 295 13.92 -12.96 14.41
C LYS A 295 15.25 -13.42 13.83
N LEU A 296 15.29 -13.76 12.54
CA LEU A 296 16.49 -14.31 11.90
C LEU A 296 17.50 -13.22 11.53
N VAL A 297 17.02 -12.09 10.99
CA VAL A 297 17.86 -10.98 10.57
C VAL A 297 17.37 -9.70 11.24
N GLN A 298 17.94 -9.38 12.41
CA GLN A 298 17.72 -8.09 13.05
C GLN A 298 18.72 -7.10 12.47
N LYS A 299 18.28 -6.23 11.55
CA LYS A 299 19.08 -5.05 11.19
C LYS A 299 19.13 -4.14 12.41
N GLU A 300 20.32 -3.93 12.96
CA GLU A 300 20.55 -2.82 13.89
C GLU A 300 20.01 -1.55 13.24
N LYS A 301 19.04 -0.92 13.88
CA LYS A 301 18.63 0.42 13.49
C LYS A 301 19.84 1.31 13.75
N MET A 302 20.51 1.75 12.69
CA MET A 302 21.37 2.92 12.80
C MET A 302 20.47 4.09 13.18
N ASP A 303 20.62 4.54 14.42
CA ASP A 303 19.93 5.70 15.01
C ASP A 303 20.15 6.98 14.19
#